data_AF-A0A4Z0L4C2-F1
#
_entry.id   AF-A0A4Z0L4C2-F1
#
_cell.length_a   1.000
_cell.length_b   1.000
_cell.length_c   1.000
_cell.angle_alpha   90.00
_cell.angle_beta   90.00
_cell.angle_gamma   90.00
#
_symmetry.space_group_name_H-M   'P 1'
#
loop_
_entity.id
_entity.type
_entity.pdbx_description
1 polymer ?
#
loop_
_entity_poly.entity_id
_entity_poly.type
_entity_poly.pdbx_seq_one_letter_code
_entity_poly.pdbx_strand_id
1 'polypeptide(L)'
;MEIIKKFWPLVLIAFFALFTLLNSIYHGIEENKSSYNFKITKIETTPTRSLIFYNGKKEVVLWNFTISKGHGIAIGDYLIKDRCAEILYIKRKKPDGKFMLVHSSRNNSYFANLICD
;
A
#
# COMPACT_ATOMS: atom_id res chain seq x y z
N MET A 1 24.54 -23.79 30.67
CA MET A 1 24.07 -22.37 30.69
C MET A 1 24.74 -21.49 29.62
N GLU A 2 25.93 -21.84 29.11
CA GLU A 2 26.62 -21.06 28.06
C GLU A 2 26.02 -21.21 26.66
N ILE A 3 25.47 -22.38 26.33
CA ILE A 3 24.86 -22.67 25.03
C ILE A 3 23.66 -21.75 24.76
N ILE A 4 22.81 -21.50 25.76
CA ILE A 4 21.61 -20.65 25.64
C ILE A 4 21.99 -19.19 25.34
N LYS A 5 23.05 -18.67 25.99
CA LYS A 5 23.54 -17.29 25.73
C LYS A 5 24.08 -17.12 24.32
N LYS A 6 24.63 -18.19 23.71
CA LYS A 6 25.15 -18.18 22.35
C LYS A 6 24.06 -18.08 21.28
N PHE A 7 22.88 -18.67 21.54
CA PHE A 7 21.74 -18.64 20.60
C PHE A 7 20.75 -17.51 20.84
N TRP A 8 20.83 -16.80 21.98
CA TRP A 8 20.02 -15.63 22.28
C TRP A 8 19.97 -14.56 21.16
N PRO A 9 21.10 -14.15 20.53
CA PRO A 9 21.04 -13.17 19.43
C PRO A 9 20.28 -13.70 18.20
N LEU A 10 20.35 -15.00 17.90
CA LEU A 10 19.59 -15.61 16.80
C LEU A 10 18.09 -15.60 17.09
N VAL A 11 17.69 -15.85 18.34
CA VAL A 11 16.29 -15.75 18.77
C VAL A 11 15.78 -14.31 18.64
N LEU A 12 16.58 -13.32 19.01
CA LEU A 12 16.23 -11.90 18.83
C LEU A 12 16.05 -11.52 17.36
N ILE A 13 16.95 -11.95 16.47
CA ILE A 13 16.83 -11.70 15.03
C ILE A 13 15.57 -12.36 14.47
N ALA A 14 15.31 -13.62 14.84
CA ALA A 14 14.11 -14.34 14.41
C ALA A 14 12.83 -13.65 14.91
N PHE A 15 12.81 -13.19 16.16
CA PHE A 15 11.69 -12.45 16.74
C PHE A 15 11.45 -11.13 16.00
N PHE A 16 12.50 -10.35 15.71
CA PHE A 16 12.40 -9.12 14.95
C PHE A 16 11.88 -9.37 13.53
N ALA A 17 12.41 -10.37 12.83
CA ALA A 17 11.94 -10.75 11.51
C ALA A 17 10.45 -11.11 11.53
N LEU A 18 10.03 -11.96 12.48
CA LEU A 18 8.63 -12.34 12.65
C LEU A 18 7.73 -11.13 12.95
N PHE A 19 8.17 -10.24 13.84
CA PHE A 19 7.43 -9.03 14.18
C PHE A 19 7.20 -8.13 12.97
N THR A 20 8.21 -7.92 12.12
CA THR A 20 8.06 -7.12 10.90
C THR A 20 7.09 -7.75 9.90
N LEU A 21 7.10 -9.08 9.76
CA LEU A 21 6.15 -9.80 8.90
C LEU A 21 4.72 -9.64 9.41
N LEU A 22 4.50 -9.84 10.71
CA LEU A 22 3.17 -9.67 11.33
C LEU A 22 2.65 -8.24 11.17
N ASN A 23 3.51 -7.24 11.36
CA ASN A 23 3.16 -5.83 11.17
C ASN A 23 2.76 -5.53 9.71
N SER A 24 3.50 -6.07 8.75
CA SER A 24 3.17 -5.93 7.33
C SER A 24 1.84 -6.59 6.98
N ILE A 25 1.56 -7.78 7.55
CA ILE A 25 0.29 -8.49 7.33
C ILE A 25 -0.87 -7.68 7.92
N TYR A 26 -0.70 -7.16 9.15
CA TYR A 26 -1.73 -6.36 9.82
C TYR A 26 -2.15 -5.15 8.96
N HIS A 27 -1.18 -4.35 8.50
CA HIS A 27 -1.46 -3.20 7.64
C HIS A 27 -2.05 -3.61 6.29
N GLY A 28 -1.60 -4.72 5.71
CA GLY A 28 -2.20 -5.26 4.49
C GLY A 28 -3.68 -5.61 4.67
N ILE A 29 -4.07 -6.18 5.82
CA ILE A 29 -5.46 -6.49 6.12
C ILE A 29 -6.30 -5.22 6.31
N GLU A 30 -5.79 -4.24 7.07
CA GLU A 30 -6.47 -2.95 7.26
C GLU A 30 -6.66 -2.21 5.94
N GLU A 31 -5.62 -2.17 5.10
CA GLU A 31 -5.71 -1.62 3.76
C GLU A 31 -6.75 -2.35 2.92
N ASN A 32 -6.83 -3.68 3.02
CA ASN A 32 -7.79 -4.43 2.22
C ASN A 32 -9.24 -4.06 2.60
N LYS A 33 -9.51 -3.92 3.89
CA LYS A 33 -10.82 -3.54 4.44
C LYS A 33 -11.14 -2.05 4.24
N SER A 34 -10.15 -1.23 3.90
CA SER A 34 -10.33 0.20 3.67
C SER A 34 -10.82 0.47 2.25
N SER A 35 -11.63 1.52 2.12
CA SER A 35 -11.94 2.13 0.83
C SER A 35 -11.14 3.42 0.67
N TYR A 36 -10.77 3.73 -0.57
CA TYR A 36 -10.11 4.95 -0.94
C TYR A 36 -10.93 5.66 -2.01
N ASN A 37 -11.21 6.94 -1.79
CA ASN A 37 -11.78 7.81 -2.80
C ASN A 37 -11.33 9.24 -2.49
N PHE A 38 -10.14 9.60 -2.95
CA PHE A 38 -9.58 10.92 -2.67
C PHE A 38 -8.74 11.46 -3.81
N LYS A 39 -8.63 12.79 -3.87
CA LYS A 39 -7.75 13.50 -4.79
C LYS A 39 -6.35 13.55 -4.20
N ILE A 40 -5.37 13.10 -4.96
CA ILE A 40 -3.96 13.11 -4.59
C ILE A 40 -3.48 14.56 -4.53
N THR A 41 -3.05 15.02 -3.36
CA THR A 41 -2.57 16.40 -3.16
C THR A 41 -1.05 16.50 -3.23
N LYS A 42 -0.35 15.41 -2.92
CA LYS A 42 1.11 15.30 -2.98
C LYS A 42 1.48 13.85 -3.30
N ILE A 43 2.62 13.69 -3.97
CA ILE A 43 3.22 12.39 -4.26
C ILE A 43 4.68 12.48 -3.79
N GLU A 44 5.10 11.51 -2.99
CA GLU A 44 6.51 11.31 -2.66
C GLU A 44 6.98 9.98 -3.24
N THR A 45 8.28 9.90 -3.54
CA THR A 45 8.90 8.69 -4.08
C THR A 45 9.87 8.13 -3.05
N THR A 46 9.69 6.87 -2.68
CA THR A 46 10.62 6.17 -1.79
C THR A 46 11.94 5.86 -2.50
N PRO A 47 13.03 5.56 -1.78
CA PRO A 47 14.29 5.09 -2.37
C PRO A 47 14.10 3.86 -3.29
N THR A 48 13.10 3.02 -3.00
CA THR A 48 12.71 1.85 -3.79
C THR A 48 11.82 2.17 -5.00
N ARG A 49 11.60 3.46 -5.33
CA ARG A 49 10.75 3.95 -6.43
C ARG A 49 9.25 3.70 -6.28
N SER A 50 8.80 3.28 -5.10
CA SER A 50 7.37 3.23 -4.75
C SER A 50 6.83 4.63 -4.50
N LEU A 51 5.52 4.82 -4.72
CA LEU A 51 4.86 6.09 -4.47
C LEU A 51 4.16 6.11 -3.11
N ILE A 52 4.34 7.20 -2.38
CA ILE A 52 3.54 7.57 -1.20
C ILE A 52 2.56 8.65 -1.62
N PHE A 53 1.28 8.45 -1.33
CA PHE A 53 0.21 9.37 -1.70
C PHE A 53 -0.24 10.19 -0.50
N TYR A 54 -0.69 11.42 -0.75
CA TYR A 54 -1.26 12.26 0.30
C TYR A 54 -2.67 12.72 -0.07
N ASN A 55 -3.54 12.72 0.94
CA ASN A 55 -4.83 13.38 0.94
C ASN A 55 -4.79 14.56 1.93
N GLY A 56 -4.41 15.74 1.44
CA GLY A 56 -4.08 16.89 2.28
C GLY A 56 -2.82 16.61 3.10
N LYS A 57 -2.96 16.59 4.43
CA LYS A 57 -1.87 16.26 5.37
C LYS A 57 -1.77 14.77 5.71
N LYS A 58 -2.76 13.95 5.28
CA LYS A 58 -2.80 12.52 5.60
C LYS A 58 -2.00 11.74 4.59
N GLU A 59 -1.03 10.97 5.08
CA GLU A 59 -0.24 10.03 4.29
C GLU A 59 -1.02 8.73 4.05
N VAL A 60 -0.89 8.18 2.85
CA VAL A 60 -1.47 6.90 2.43
C VAL A 60 -0.37 6.09 1.75
N VAL A 61 0.14 5.11 2.49
CA VAL A 61 1.09 4.10 2.00
C VAL A 61 0.30 2.87 1.57
N LEU A 62 0.56 2.38 0.35
CA LEU A 62 -0.06 1.17 -0.17
C LEU A 62 0.82 -0.04 0.13
N TRP A 63 0.27 -1.03 0.81
CA TRP A 63 0.92 -2.28 1.20
C TRP A 63 0.63 -3.42 0.22
N ASN A 64 -0.59 -3.47 -0.31
CA ASN A 64 -1.05 -4.54 -1.21
C ASN A 64 -1.06 -4.13 -2.68
N PHE A 65 -0.72 -2.89 -3.01
CA PHE A 65 -0.70 -2.40 -4.39
C PHE A 65 0.66 -1.80 -4.72
N THR A 66 1.24 -2.24 -5.82
CA THR A 66 2.51 -1.68 -6.31
C THR A 66 2.22 -0.60 -7.33
N ILE A 67 2.61 0.63 -7.00
CA ILE A 67 2.50 1.78 -7.90
C ILE A 67 3.83 2.52 -7.92
N SER A 68 4.38 2.67 -9.12
CA SER A 68 5.71 3.25 -9.33
C SER A 68 5.62 4.59 -10.04
N LYS A 69 6.67 5.41 -9.91
CA LYS A 69 6.79 6.72 -10.56
C LYS A 69 6.61 6.67 -12.10
N GLY A 70 6.87 5.52 -12.73
CA GLY A 70 6.75 5.36 -14.19
C GLY A 70 5.31 5.34 -14.73
N HIS A 71 4.30 5.28 -13.88
CA HIS A 71 2.90 5.07 -14.30
C HIS A 71 2.13 6.35 -14.70
N GLY A 72 2.80 7.49 -14.85
CA GLY A 72 2.18 8.74 -15.37
C GLY A 72 1.18 9.41 -14.42
N ILE A 73 1.25 9.08 -13.13
CA ILE A 73 0.37 9.61 -12.08
C ILE A 73 0.81 11.02 -11.69
N ALA A 74 -0.15 11.91 -11.52
CA ALA A 74 0.10 13.30 -11.20
C ALA A 74 -0.72 13.78 -9.99
N ILE A 75 -0.24 14.86 -9.37
CA ILE A 75 -1.01 15.59 -8.37
C ILE A 75 -2.33 16.05 -9.02
N GLY A 76 -3.43 15.80 -8.32
CA GLY A 76 -4.78 16.07 -8.77
C GLY A 76 -5.53 14.89 -9.37
N ASP A 77 -4.84 13.76 -9.60
CA ASP A 77 -5.49 12.49 -9.90
C ASP A 77 -6.24 11.94 -8.68
N TYR A 78 -7.19 11.05 -8.91
CA TYR A 78 -8.01 10.43 -7.89
C TYR A 78 -7.57 8.99 -7.69
N LEU A 79 -7.28 8.63 -6.44
CA LEU A 79 -7.02 7.26 -6.02
C LEU A 79 -8.33 6.65 -5.52
N ILE A 80 -8.77 5.59 -6.18
CA ILE A 80 -10.08 4.98 -5.99
C ILE A 80 -9.91 3.49 -5.79
N LYS A 81 -10.46 2.98 -4.69
CA LYS A 81 -10.48 1.57 -4.36
C LYS A 81 -11.71 1.32 -3.48
N ASP A 82 -12.54 0.35 -3.84
CA ASP A 82 -13.62 -0.08 -2.96
C ASP A 82 -13.09 -0.99 -1.86
N ARG A 83 -13.88 -1.13 -0.79
CA ARG A 83 -13.57 -2.07 0.29
C ARG A 83 -13.41 -3.48 -0.30
N CYS A 84 -12.35 -4.17 0.09
CA CYS A 84 -12.03 -5.53 -0.38
C CYS A 84 -11.85 -5.67 -1.90
N ALA A 85 -11.65 -4.56 -2.64
CA ALA A 85 -11.46 -4.64 -4.08
C ALA A 85 -10.08 -5.20 -4.43
N GLU A 86 -10.05 -6.12 -5.39
CA GLU A 86 -8.82 -6.64 -5.99
C GLU A 86 -8.07 -5.60 -6.82
N ILE A 87 -8.74 -4.52 -7.22
CA ILE A 87 -8.19 -3.51 -8.13
C ILE A 87 -8.28 -2.13 -7.49
N LEU A 88 -7.16 -1.42 -7.51
CA LEU A 88 -7.06 0.00 -7.21
C LEU A 88 -6.92 0.77 -8.52
N TYR A 89 -7.72 1.80 -8.69
CA TYR A 89 -7.75 2.67 -9.86
C TYR A 89 -7.19 4.04 -9.55
N ILE A 90 -6.44 4.58 -10.50
CA ILE A 90 -6.07 5.99 -10.52
C ILE A 90 -6.75 6.63 -11.73
N LYS A 91 -7.58 7.65 -11.47
CA LYS A 91 -8.36 8.34 -12.50
C LYS A 91 -8.03 9.83 -12.54
N ARG A 92 -7.94 10.41 -13.73
CA ARG A 92 -7.77 11.85 -13.94
C ARG A 92 -9.07 12.48 -14.37
N LYS A 93 -9.47 13.58 -13.72
CA LYS A 93 -10.63 14.36 -14.15
C LYS A 93 -10.20 15.30 -15.29
N LYS A 94 -10.87 15.19 -16.43
CA LYS A 94 -10.67 16.03 -17.60
C LYS A 94 -11.42 17.37 -17.46
N PRO A 95 -11.10 18.38 -18.29
CA PRO A 95 -11.80 19.67 -18.29
C PRO A 95 -13.31 19.56 -18.56
N ASP A 96 -13.73 18.56 -19.34
CA ASP A 96 -15.14 18.26 -19.62
C ASP A 96 -15.88 17.60 -18.44
N GLY A 97 -15.20 17.44 -17.30
CA GLY A 97 -15.74 16.82 -16.08
C GLY A 97 -15.68 15.29 -16.07
N LYS A 98 -15.32 14.64 -17.18
CA LYS A 98 -15.26 13.17 -17.27
C LYS A 98 -13.97 12.63 -16.66
N PHE A 99 -14.02 11.39 -16.16
CA PHE A 99 -12.84 10.70 -15.64
C PHE A 99 -12.22 9.82 -16.72
N MET A 100 -10.89 9.85 -16.83
CA MET A 100 -10.10 8.90 -17.60
C MET A 100 -9.29 8.01 -16.66
N LEU A 101 -9.16 6.73 -17.00
CA LEU A 101 -8.24 5.83 -16.31
C LEU A 101 -6.81 6.22 -16.66
N VAL A 102 -5.98 6.42 -15.64
CA VAL A 102 -4.53 6.66 -15.78
C VAL A 102 -3.78 5.36 -15.55
N HIS A 103 -4.13 4.65 -14.47
CA HIS A 103 -3.47 3.41 -14.07
C HIS A 103 -4.42 2.54 -13.24
N SER A 104 -4.19 1.24 -13.27
CA SER A 104 -4.83 0.28 -12.37
C SER A 104 -3.76 -0.67 -11.83
N SER A 105 -3.79 -0.93 -10.53
CA SER A 105 -2.91 -1.89 -9.88
C SER A 105 -3.76 -3.01 -9.27
N ARG A 106 -3.33 -4.26 -9.45
CA ARG A 106 -3.98 -5.40 -8.79
C ARG A 106 -3.39 -5.59 -7.40
N ASN A 107 -4.24 -6.06 -6.50
CA ASN A 107 -3.87 -6.51 -5.19
C ASN A 107 -2.87 -7.67 -5.34
N ASN A 108 -1.67 -7.50 -4.80
CA ASN A 108 -0.58 -8.48 -4.85
C ASN A 108 -0.54 -9.37 -3.60
N SER A 109 -1.50 -9.21 -2.68
CA SER A 109 -1.54 -9.92 -1.40
C SER A 109 -2.44 -11.15 -1.48
N TYR A 110 -1.81 -12.33 -1.48
CA TYR A 110 -2.49 -13.61 -1.39
C TYR A 110 -3.35 -13.73 -0.11
N PHE A 111 -2.91 -13.11 0.98
CA PHE A 111 -3.59 -13.17 2.28
C PHE A 111 -4.77 -12.20 2.38
N ALA A 112 -4.69 -11.04 1.71
CA ALA A 112 -5.75 -10.04 1.75
C ALA A 112 -7.05 -10.56 1.12
N ASN A 113 -6.95 -11.32 0.03
CA ASN A 113 -8.10 -11.83 -0.71
C ASN A 113 -8.92 -12.87 0.07
N LEU A 114 -8.30 -13.59 1.02
CA LEU A 114 -8.96 -14.62 1.84
C LEU A 114 -9.87 -14.07 2.97
N ILE A 115 -9.79 -12.77 3.27
CA ILE A 115 -10.39 -12.18 4.49
C ILE A 115 -11.69 -11.41 4.18
N CYS A 116 -12.09 -11.37 2.91
CA CYS A 116 -13.24 -10.60 2.43
C CYS A 116 -14.39 -11.45 1.88
N ASP A 117 -14.34 -12.77 2.10
CA ASP A 117 -15.45 -13.71 1.92
C ASP A 117 -16.37 -13.75 3.14
#